data_AF-A0AAD8JDC7-F1
#
_entry.id   AF-A0AAD8JDC7-F1
#
_cell.length_a   1.000
_cell.length_b   1.000
_cell.length_c   1.000
_cell.angle_alpha   90.00
_cell.angle_beta   90.00
_cell.angle_gamma   90.00
#
_symmetry.space_group_name_H-M   'P 1'
#
loop_
_entity.id
_entity.type
_entity.pdbx_description
1 polymer ?
#
loop_
_entity_poly.entity_id
_entity_poly.type
_entity_poly.pdbx_seq_one_letter_code
_entity_poly.pdbx_strand_id
1 'polypeptide(L)'
;MTLNCILLTGLYICLSDSDHHLVERRYKYQVVRIIDYAFPLQKCEMFMDLKRRDCEELFTIGRVDPEVIHLGGQGFFLSMQYCLDPQRSYPCFGLFLGKVERGSSNSSIKYEFSAMMSSTEEHACDHKAYCILPRGKAVGYRKFFGLHWKDFISDDLYFINDVLHIKCVLTMQQ
;
A
#
# COMPACT_ATOMS: atom_id res chain seq x y z
N MET A 1 17.14 24.82 0.75
CA MET A 1 17.89 24.79 -0.52
C MET A 1 18.77 23.55 -0.48
N THR A 2 18.58 22.65 -1.45
CA THR A 2 19.35 21.43 -1.75
C THR A 2 19.31 20.30 -0.70
N LEU A 3 18.37 19.35 -0.86
CA LEU A 3 18.51 17.99 -0.29
C LEU A 3 19.61 17.26 -1.08
N ASN A 4 20.69 16.88 -0.41
CA ASN A 4 21.72 16.03 -0.99
C ASN A 4 21.37 14.56 -0.74
N CYS A 5 20.82 13.88 -1.75
CA CYS A 5 20.70 12.41 -1.75
C CYS A 5 22.03 11.81 -2.24
N ILE A 6 22.82 11.23 -1.34
CA ILE A 6 24.01 10.45 -1.73
C ILE A 6 23.57 9.00 -1.98
N LEU A 7 23.82 8.53 -3.20
CA LEU A 7 23.50 7.20 -3.66
C LEU A 7 24.55 6.20 -3.14
N LEU A 8 24.24 5.54 -2.02
CA LEU A 8 24.99 4.37 -1.54
C LEU A 8 24.00 3.21 -1.37
N THR A 9 24.05 2.29 -2.32
CA THR A 9 23.46 0.94 -2.24
C THR A 9 22.03 0.88 -1.68
N GLY A 10 21.04 1.27 -2.49
CA GLY A 10 19.63 0.90 -2.26
C GLY A 10 19.00 1.37 -0.95
N LEU A 11 19.54 2.43 -0.32
CA LEU A 11 19.07 2.94 0.96
C LEU A 11 18.80 4.45 0.84
N TYR A 12 17.53 4.85 0.86
CA TYR A 12 17.14 6.27 0.96
C TYR A 12 16.96 6.64 2.43
N ILE A 13 17.99 7.22 3.05
CA ILE A 13 17.91 7.87 4.36
C ILE A 13 17.72 9.37 4.14
N CYS A 14 16.53 9.88 4.44
CA CYS A 14 16.30 11.30 4.66
C CYS A 14 16.14 11.51 6.18
N LEU A 15 17.03 12.30 6.78
CA LEU A 15 16.83 12.83 8.13
C LEU A 15 16.15 14.19 8.00
N SER A 16 15.03 14.40 8.69
CA SER A 16 14.58 15.76 9.00
C SER A 16 14.26 15.88 10.49
N ASP A 17 14.63 17.04 10.99
CA ASP A 17 14.66 17.46 12.38
C ASP A 17 13.26 17.61 12.99
N SER A 18 13.16 17.23 14.27
CA SER A 18 12.09 17.51 15.25
C SER A 18 10.74 16.75 15.13
N ASP A 19 10.57 15.77 16.04
CA ASP A 19 9.32 15.17 16.55
C ASP A 19 8.58 14.10 15.72
N HIS A 20 9.29 13.40 14.82
CA HIS A 20 8.79 12.22 14.12
C HIS A 20 9.60 10.98 14.51
N HIS A 21 9.00 10.02 15.21
CA HIS A 21 9.63 8.71 15.43
C HIS A 21 9.48 7.86 14.17
N LEU A 22 10.48 7.93 13.29
CA LEU A 22 10.57 7.05 12.13
C LEU A 22 10.92 5.63 12.59
N VAL A 23 10.02 4.67 12.38
CA VAL A 23 10.27 3.25 12.69
C VAL A 23 10.30 2.45 11.39
N GLU A 24 11.49 2.19 10.88
CA GLU A 24 11.69 1.30 9.73
C GLU A 24 11.71 -0.17 10.19
N ARG A 25 10.94 -1.04 9.54
CA ARG A 25 10.93 -2.48 9.79
C ARG A 25 10.96 -3.24 8.47
N ARG A 26 11.78 -4.29 8.39
CA ARG A 26 11.90 -5.15 7.20
C ARG A 26 11.12 -6.44 7.42
N TYR A 27 10.23 -6.79 6.49
CA TYR A 27 9.34 -7.93 6.62
C TYR A 27 9.35 -8.87 5.40
N LYS A 28 8.84 -10.10 5.60
CA LYS A 28 8.96 -11.25 4.68
C LYS A 28 8.32 -11.02 3.31
N TYR A 29 7.29 -10.17 3.24
CA TYR A 29 6.80 -9.54 2.01
C TYR A 29 6.76 -8.03 2.28
N GLN A 30 7.45 -7.26 1.45
CA GLN A 30 8.02 -5.96 1.81
C GLN A 30 6.97 -4.87 2.02
N VAL A 31 6.36 -4.77 3.20
CA VAL A 31 6.04 -3.44 3.75
C VAL A 31 7.38 -2.81 4.11
N VAL A 32 7.89 -1.94 3.23
CA VAL A 32 9.24 -1.37 3.29
C VAL A 32 9.35 -0.32 4.39
N ARG A 33 8.27 0.43 4.61
CA ARG A 33 8.27 1.59 5.50
C ARG A 33 6.90 1.85 6.07
N ILE A 34 6.87 2.13 7.37
CA ILE A 34 5.71 2.65 8.08
C ILE A 34 6.11 4.00 8.68
N ILE A 35 5.37 5.06 8.36
CA ILE A 35 5.56 6.38 8.98
C ILE A 35 4.32 6.66 9.83
N ASP A 36 4.49 6.60 11.15
CA ASP A 36 3.44 6.91 12.11
C ASP A 36 3.55 8.36 12.57
N TYR A 37 2.46 9.11 12.39
CA TYR A 37 2.31 10.45 12.94
C TYR A 37 1.56 10.34 14.27
N ALA A 38 2.22 10.75 15.35
CA ALA A 38 1.61 10.89 16.66
C ALA A 38 0.52 11.96 16.67
N PHE A 39 -0.13 12.15 17.82
CA PHE A 39 -1.14 13.18 18.02
C PHE A 39 -0.64 14.55 17.52
N PRO A 40 -1.47 15.34 16.78
CA PRO A 40 -2.90 15.15 16.55
C PRO A 40 -3.31 14.35 15.30
N LEU A 41 -2.38 13.92 14.44
CA LEU A 41 -2.75 13.48 13.08
C LEU A 41 -3.20 12.02 12.93
N GLN A 42 -2.91 11.12 13.89
CA GLN A 42 -3.20 9.67 13.84
C GLN A 42 -3.18 9.12 12.40
N LYS A 43 -2.03 9.25 11.76
CA LYS A 43 -1.80 8.91 10.35
C LYS A 43 -0.68 7.88 10.24
N CYS A 44 -0.83 6.95 9.31
CA CYS A 44 0.16 5.94 8.98
C CYS A 44 0.39 5.93 7.46
N GLU A 45 1.63 5.94 7.00
CA GLU A 45 1.98 5.69 5.59
C GLU A 45 2.66 4.35 5.45
N MET A 46 2.06 3.44 4.68
CA MET A 46 2.61 2.11 4.36
C MET A 46 3.17 2.14 2.94
N PHE A 47 4.42 1.75 2.77
CA PHE A 47 5.04 1.55 1.46
C PHE A 47 5.25 0.07 1.22
N MET A 48 4.96 -0.39 0.02
CA MET A 48 5.05 -1.79 -0.34
C MET A 48 5.71 -1.97 -1.71
N ASP A 49 6.74 -2.80 -1.72
CA ASP A 49 7.50 -3.11 -2.93
C ASP A 49 7.28 -4.58 -3.29
N LEU A 50 6.90 -4.84 -4.54
CA LEU A 50 6.73 -6.20 -5.05
C LEU A 50 7.54 -6.38 -6.32
N LYS A 51 8.34 -7.43 -6.37
CA LYS A 51 8.99 -7.79 -7.64
C LYS A 51 7.91 -8.24 -8.63
N ARG A 52 8.11 -7.96 -9.92
CA ARG A 52 7.22 -8.43 -10.98
C ARG A 52 6.94 -9.92 -10.89
N ARG A 53 7.98 -10.73 -10.64
CA ARG A 53 7.84 -12.18 -10.42
C ARG A 53 6.92 -12.54 -9.23
N ASP A 54 6.94 -11.76 -8.14
CA ASP A 54 6.10 -12.01 -6.97
C ASP A 54 4.65 -11.61 -7.27
N CYS A 55 4.46 -10.58 -8.11
CA CYS A 55 3.16 -10.28 -8.71
C CYS A 55 2.70 -11.43 -9.61
N GLU A 56 3.55 -12.01 -10.46
CA GLU A 56 3.18 -13.18 -11.28
C GLU A 56 2.78 -14.38 -10.41
N GLU A 57 3.50 -14.66 -9.32
CA GLU A 57 3.14 -15.72 -8.36
C GLU A 57 1.79 -15.46 -7.68
N LEU A 58 1.41 -14.20 -7.44
CA LEU A 58 0.10 -13.85 -6.87
C LEU A 58 -1.07 -14.35 -7.74
N PHE A 59 -0.88 -14.50 -9.05
CA PHE A 59 -1.87 -15.12 -9.94
C PHE A 59 -2.20 -16.55 -9.53
N THR A 60 -1.21 -17.28 -9.00
CA THR A 60 -1.32 -18.69 -8.61
C THR A 60 -1.76 -18.87 -7.16
N ILE A 61 -1.24 -18.04 -6.25
CA ILE A 61 -1.50 -18.12 -4.81
C ILE A 61 -2.83 -17.44 -4.44
N GLY A 62 -3.29 -16.50 -5.28
CA GLY A 62 -4.55 -15.79 -5.12
C GLY A 62 -4.49 -14.59 -4.17
N ARG A 63 -3.65 -14.66 -3.13
CA ARG A 63 -3.48 -13.58 -2.13
C ARG A 63 -2.08 -13.63 -1.50
N VAL A 64 -1.51 -12.46 -1.20
CA VAL A 64 -0.34 -12.36 -0.30
C VAL A 64 -0.81 -12.26 1.15
N ASP A 65 -0.21 -13.05 2.04
CA ASP A 65 -0.50 -12.98 3.48
C ASP A 65 -0.24 -11.57 4.00
N PRO A 66 -1.28 -10.91 4.53
CA PRO A 66 -1.21 -9.50 4.85
C PRO A 66 -0.55 -9.30 6.22
N GLU A 67 0.30 -8.29 6.32
CA GLU A 67 0.89 -7.90 7.60
C GLU A 67 0.03 -6.88 8.35
N VAL A 68 -0.03 -7.04 9.67
CA VAL A 68 -0.85 -6.21 10.55
C VAL A 68 -0.03 -5.04 11.11
N ILE A 69 -0.44 -3.83 10.77
CA ILE A 69 0.00 -2.58 11.37
C ILE A 69 -0.97 -2.13 12.46
N HIS A 70 -0.52 -1.32 13.42
CA HIS A 70 -1.39 -0.81 14.47
C HIS A 70 -1.42 0.72 14.45
N LEU A 71 -2.61 1.31 14.29
CA LEU A 71 -2.84 2.76 14.31
C LEU A 71 -3.97 3.08 15.30
N GLY A 72 -3.74 4.02 16.21
CA GLY A 72 -4.73 4.38 17.24
C GLY A 72 -5.23 3.19 18.08
N GLY A 73 -4.35 2.22 18.34
CA GLY A 73 -4.67 0.99 19.08
C GLY A 73 -5.41 -0.09 18.27
N GLN A 74 -5.55 0.08 16.95
CA GLN A 74 -6.31 -0.81 16.09
C GLN A 74 -5.46 -1.45 15.01
N GLY A 75 -5.67 -2.74 14.76
CA GLY A 75 -4.96 -3.50 13.74
C GLY A 75 -5.54 -3.29 12.34
N PHE A 76 -4.72 -2.91 11.38
CA PHE A 76 -5.04 -2.82 9.96
C PHE A 76 -4.06 -3.62 9.13
N PHE A 77 -4.43 -4.03 7.92
CA PHE A 77 -3.54 -4.75 7.04
C PHE A 77 -3.81 -4.41 5.57
N LEU A 78 -2.76 -4.45 4.75
CA LEU A 78 -2.88 -4.36 3.29
C LEU A 78 -2.87 -5.74 2.67
N SER A 79 -3.77 -5.96 1.72
CA SER A 79 -3.90 -7.21 1.00
C SER A 79 -3.94 -6.94 -0.49
N MET A 80 -3.01 -7.57 -1.21
CA MET A 80 -3.11 -7.69 -2.65
C MET A 80 -3.77 -9.02 -2.99
N GLN A 81 -4.63 -9.00 -4.01
CA GLN A 81 -5.42 -10.15 -4.39
C GLN A 81 -5.51 -10.24 -5.90
N TYR A 82 -5.41 -11.46 -6.39
CA TYR A 82 -5.95 -11.81 -7.69
C TYR A 82 -7.48 -11.66 -7.63
N CYS A 83 -8.03 -10.78 -8.45
CA CYS A 83 -9.47 -10.53 -8.51
C CYS A 83 -10.02 -10.86 -9.89
N LEU A 84 -11.27 -11.32 -9.95
CA LEU A 84 -12.03 -11.34 -11.19
C LEU A 84 -12.84 -10.06 -11.31
N ASP A 85 -12.82 -9.44 -12.49
CA ASP A 85 -13.68 -8.31 -12.82
C ASP A 85 -15.15 -8.72 -12.70
N PRO A 86 -16.00 -8.00 -11.94
CA PRO A 86 -17.39 -8.41 -11.72
C PRO A 86 -18.27 -8.40 -12.97
N GLN A 87 -17.92 -7.64 -14.01
CA GLN A 87 -18.75 -7.50 -15.21
C GLN A 87 -18.37 -8.50 -16.29
N ARG A 88 -17.07 -8.80 -16.43
CA ARG A 88 -16.55 -9.58 -17.55
C ARG A 88 -15.67 -10.77 -17.12
N SER A 89 -15.48 -10.98 -15.81
CA SER A 89 -14.76 -12.11 -15.21
C SER A 89 -13.32 -12.29 -15.69
N TYR A 90 -12.66 -11.22 -16.16
CA TYR A 90 -11.23 -11.27 -16.48
C TYR A 90 -10.38 -11.03 -15.24
N PRO A 91 -9.16 -11.59 -15.18
CA PRO A 91 -8.25 -11.42 -14.05
C PRO A 91 -7.72 -9.99 -13.94
N CYS A 92 -7.65 -9.47 -12.72
CA CYS A 92 -7.29 -8.10 -12.37
C CYS A 92 -6.48 -8.03 -11.08
N PHE A 93 -5.66 -6.99 -10.96
CA PHE A 93 -4.96 -6.70 -9.71
C PHE A 93 -5.88 -5.96 -8.73
N GLY A 94 -6.12 -6.60 -7.58
CA GLY A 94 -6.90 -6.04 -6.48
C GLY A 94 -6.03 -5.58 -5.31
N LEU A 95 -6.35 -4.43 -4.73
CA LEU A 95 -5.69 -3.88 -3.55
C LEU A 95 -6.73 -3.49 -2.50
N PHE A 96 -6.56 -3.98 -1.27
CA PHE A 96 -7.51 -3.83 -0.18
C PHE A 96 -6.83 -3.47 1.14
N LEU A 97 -7.50 -2.60 1.90
CA LEU A 97 -7.21 -2.32 3.29
C LEU A 97 -8.23 -3.05 4.16
N GLY A 98 -7.76 -3.92 5.04
CA GLY A 98 -8.57 -4.64 6.00
C GLY A 98 -8.33 -4.21 7.43
N LYS A 99 -9.31 -4.47 8.29
CA LYS A 99 -9.22 -4.28 9.74
C LYS A 99 -9.24 -5.62 10.47
N VAL A 100 -8.29 -5.81 11.38
CA VAL A 100 -8.20 -7.00 12.22
C VAL A 100 -9.37 -7.06 13.20
N GLU A 101 -9.84 -8.26 13.52
CA GLU A 101 -11.00 -8.46 14.39
C GLU A 101 -10.79 -8.08 15.88
N ARG A 102 -9.58 -7.68 16.29
CA ARG A 102 -9.30 -7.30 17.69
C ARG A 102 -9.63 -5.83 17.93
N GLY A 103 -10.60 -5.56 18.82
CA GLY A 103 -11.04 -4.21 19.24
C GLY A 103 -12.55 -4.00 19.20
N SER A 104 -13.08 -3.03 19.96
CA SER A 104 -14.53 -2.86 20.19
C SER A 104 -15.24 -1.82 19.32
N SER A 105 -14.53 -0.96 18.59
CA SER A 105 -15.14 0.19 17.88
C SER A 105 -15.05 0.09 16.36
N ASN A 106 -16.07 0.61 15.66
CA ASN A 106 -15.95 1.02 14.26
C ASN A 106 -15.00 2.22 14.19
N SER A 107 -14.31 2.41 13.07
CA SER A 107 -13.44 3.58 12.92
C SER A 107 -13.67 4.25 11.60
N SER A 108 -13.87 5.56 11.70
CA SER A 108 -13.86 6.42 10.56
C SER A 108 -12.42 6.56 10.08
N ILE A 109 -12.18 6.12 8.86
CA ILE A 109 -10.85 6.16 8.26
C ILE A 109 -10.92 6.85 6.91
N LYS A 110 -9.91 7.68 6.66
CA LYS A 110 -9.54 8.09 5.31
C LYS A 110 -8.40 7.21 4.87
N TYR A 111 -8.49 6.64 3.68
CA TYR A 111 -7.39 5.92 3.07
C TYR A 111 -7.13 6.41 1.64
N GLU A 112 -5.88 6.34 1.25
CA GLU A 112 -5.40 6.71 -0.07
C GLU A 112 -4.41 5.67 -0.54
N PHE A 113 -4.67 5.09 -1.71
CA PHE A 113 -3.73 4.22 -2.39
C PHE A 113 -3.09 4.95 -3.56
N SER A 114 -1.79 4.78 -3.72
CA SER A 114 -1.04 5.25 -4.88
C SER A 114 -0.04 4.19 -5.33
N ALA A 115 0.32 4.24 -6.61
CA ALA A 115 1.42 3.45 -7.15
C ALA A 115 2.35 4.34 -7.98
N MET A 116 3.64 4.01 -8.02
CA MET A 116 4.63 4.76 -8.80
C MET A 116 4.71 4.24 -10.24
N MET A 117 4.96 5.14 -11.20
CA MET A 117 5.17 4.83 -12.61
C MET A 117 6.54 5.33 -13.09
N SER A 118 7.12 4.68 -14.10
CA SER A 118 8.48 4.97 -14.58
C SER A 118 8.63 6.23 -15.45
N SER A 119 7.53 6.83 -15.94
CA SER A 119 7.61 7.92 -16.94
C SER A 119 7.76 9.34 -16.39
N THR A 120 7.50 9.58 -15.10
CA THR A 120 7.67 10.86 -14.39
C THR A 120 7.28 10.58 -12.93
N GLU A 121 7.62 11.43 -11.96
CA GLU A 121 7.15 11.31 -10.55
C GLU A 121 5.61 11.41 -10.36
N GLU A 122 4.83 11.12 -11.40
CA GLU A 122 3.37 11.07 -11.40
C GLU A 122 2.90 9.69 -10.94
N HIS A 123 2.12 9.68 -9.86
CA HIS A 123 1.48 8.49 -9.34
C HIS A 123 0.49 7.91 -10.37
N ALA A 124 0.69 6.64 -10.72
CA ALA A 124 -0.07 5.88 -11.71
C ALA A 124 -1.58 5.87 -11.50
N CYS A 125 -1.96 5.73 -10.23
CA CYS A 125 -3.31 5.41 -9.79
C CYS A 125 -3.47 5.96 -8.39
N ASP A 126 -3.83 7.23 -8.25
CA ASP A 126 -4.19 7.83 -6.97
C ASP A 126 -5.69 7.61 -6.71
N HIS A 127 -5.99 6.75 -5.75
CA HIS A 127 -7.35 6.41 -5.34
C HIS A 127 -7.55 6.82 -3.89
N LYS A 128 -8.39 7.84 -3.68
CA LYS A 128 -8.72 8.34 -2.34
C LYS A 128 -10.14 7.99 -1.97
N ALA A 129 -10.32 7.47 -0.77
CA ALA A 129 -11.65 7.16 -0.26
C ALA A 129 -11.74 7.40 1.24
N TYR A 130 -12.96 7.67 1.68
CA TYR A 130 -13.31 7.84 3.08
C TYR A 130 -14.44 6.87 3.41
N CYS A 131 -14.27 6.12 4.49
CA CYS A 131 -15.30 5.19 4.92
C CYS A 131 -15.20 4.88 6.41
N ILE A 132 -16.32 4.43 6.98
CA ILE A 132 -16.30 3.70 8.24
C ILE A 132 -15.95 2.25 7.89
N LEU A 133 -14.83 1.75 8.39
CA LEU A 133 -14.41 0.37 8.17
C LEU A 133 -14.89 -0.51 9.33
N PRO A 134 -15.91 -1.37 9.12
CA PRO A 134 -16.38 -2.26 10.17
C PRO A 134 -15.35 -3.34 10.47
N ARG A 135 -15.47 -3.95 11.66
CA ARG A 135 -14.60 -5.06 12.08
C ARG A 135 -14.66 -6.24 11.09
N GLY A 136 -13.51 -6.84 10.80
CA GLY A 136 -13.40 -8.02 9.93
C GLY A 136 -13.78 -7.74 8.47
N LYS A 137 -13.88 -6.46 8.08
CA LYS A 137 -14.15 -6.05 6.71
C LYS A 137 -12.90 -5.47 6.07
N ALA A 138 -12.90 -5.52 4.74
CA ALA A 138 -11.91 -4.89 3.90
C ALA A 138 -12.59 -3.99 2.86
N VAL A 139 -11.91 -2.90 2.52
CA VAL A 139 -12.31 -1.94 1.48
C VAL A 139 -11.15 -1.77 0.50
N GLY A 140 -11.47 -1.41 -0.74
CA GLY A 140 -10.44 -1.18 -1.75
C GLY A 140 -10.98 -1.42 -3.15
N TYR A 141 -10.06 -1.72 -4.07
CA TYR A 141 -10.32 -1.73 -5.49
C TYR A 141 -10.01 -3.11 -6.06
N ARG A 142 -11.01 -3.76 -6.67
CA ARG A 142 -10.83 -5.04 -7.39
C ARG A 142 -10.02 -4.89 -8.68
N LYS A 143 -9.99 -3.68 -9.24
CA LYS A 143 -9.30 -3.33 -10.48
C LYS A 143 -8.44 -2.08 -10.26
N PHE A 144 -7.44 -2.21 -9.39
CA PHE A 144 -6.65 -1.08 -8.89
C PHE A 144 -5.98 -0.28 -10.02
N PHE A 145 -5.37 -0.97 -10.99
CA PHE A 145 -4.71 -0.34 -12.14
C PHE A 145 -5.62 -0.06 -13.34
N GLY A 146 -6.90 -0.45 -13.29
CA GLY A 146 -7.77 -0.30 -14.46
C GLY A 146 -7.43 -1.21 -15.65
N LEU A 147 -6.48 -2.13 -15.52
CA LEU A 147 -6.02 -3.05 -16.57
C LEU A 147 -6.40 -4.51 -16.30
N HIS A 148 -6.33 -5.34 -17.36
CA HIS A 148 -6.32 -6.79 -17.19
C HIS A 148 -4.97 -7.22 -16.63
N TRP A 149 -4.93 -8.36 -15.92
CA TRP A 149 -3.73 -8.84 -15.25
C TRP A 149 -2.53 -9.02 -16.18
N LYS A 150 -2.74 -9.60 -17.37
CA LYS A 150 -1.67 -9.82 -18.34
C LYS A 150 -1.08 -8.51 -18.83
N ASP A 151 -1.95 -7.55 -19.17
CA ASP A 151 -1.54 -6.23 -19.63
C ASP A 151 -0.74 -5.50 -18.54
N PHE A 152 -1.25 -5.53 -17.30
CA PHE A 152 -0.58 -4.97 -16.13
C PHE A 152 0.83 -5.56 -15.93
N ILE A 153 0.97 -6.89 -15.88
CA ILE A 153 2.28 -7.55 -15.64
C ILE A 153 3.29 -7.24 -16.75
N SER A 154 2.83 -7.17 -18.00
CA SER A 154 3.71 -6.93 -19.16
C SER A 154 4.15 -5.48 -19.34
N ASP A 155 3.53 -4.54 -18.62
CA ASP A 155 3.73 -3.12 -18.83
C ASP A 155 4.86 -2.58 -17.92
N ASP A 156 5.99 -2.22 -18.52
CA ASP A 156 7.16 -1.65 -17.84
C ASP A 156 6.89 -0.30 -17.19
N LEU A 157 5.75 0.34 -17.47
CA LEU A 157 5.33 1.57 -16.78
C LEU A 157 5.14 1.36 -15.28
N TYR A 158 4.62 0.21 -14.85
CA TYR A 158 4.31 -0.07 -13.45
C TYR A 158 5.46 -0.68 -12.65
N PHE A 159 6.53 -1.13 -13.31
CA PHE A 159 7.63 -1.86 -12.69
C PHE A 159 8.95 -1.13 -12.86
N ILE A 160 9.28 -0.28 -11.89
CA ILE A 160 10.55 0.45 -11.88
C ILE A 160 11.64 -0.51 -11.41
N ASN A 161 12.61 -0.80 -12.26
CA ASN A 161 13.64 -1.82 -11.98
C ASN A 161 13.03 -3.18 -11.60
N ASP A 162 11.96 -3.60 -12.30
CA ASP A 162 11.24 -4.85 -12.04
C ASP A 162 10.48 -4.88 -10.69
N VAL A 163 10.25 -3.71 -10.09
CA VAL A 163 9.55 -3.57 -8.81
C VAL A 163 8.33 -2.65 -8.95
N LEU A 164 7.18 -3.16 -8.50
CA LEU A 164 5.97 -2.39 -8.29
C LEU A 164 6.04 -1.70 -6.93
N HIS A 165 5.91 -0.38 -6.92
CA HIS A 165 5.90 0.43 -5.70
C HIS A 165 4.49 0.93 -5.40
N ILE A 166 3.91 0.47 -4.28
CA ILE A 166 2.58 0.87 -3.79
C ILE A 166 2.75 1.66 -2.50
N LYS A 167 1.95 2.71 -2.34
CA LYS A 167 1.81 3.47 -1.10
C LYS A 167 0.36 3.44 -0.65
N CYS A 168 0.13 3.22 0.64
CA CYS A 168 -1.14 3.46 1.29
C CYS A 168 -0.97 4.49 2.39
N VAL A 169 -1.74 5.57 2.36
CA VAL A 169 -1.87 6.50 3.47
C VAL A 169 -3.18 6.19 4.19
N LEU A 170 -3.09 5.94 5.49
CA LEU A 170 -4.22 5.73 6.38
C LEU A 170 -4.28 6.88 7.39
N THR A 171 -5.46 7.43 7.61
CA THR A 171 -5.67 8.48 8.61
C THR A 171 -6.94 8.18 9.38
N MET A 172 -6.83 8.10 10.70
CA MET A 172 -7.99 8.01 11.58
C MET A 172 -8.66 9.36 11.69
N GLN A 173 -9.98 9.38 11.55
CA GLN A 173 -10.80 10.55 11.80
C GLN A 173 -11.41 10.41 13.20
N GLN A 174 -11.24 11.44 14.02
CA GLN A 174 -11.86 11.56 15.34
C GLN A 174 -13.32 12.00 15.21
#